data_AF-A0AAU9X1J0-F1
#
_entry.id   AF-A0AAU9X1J0-F1
#
_cell.length_a   1.000
_cell.length_b   1.000
_cell.length_c   1.000
_cell.angle_alpha   90.00
_cell.angle_beta   90.00
_cell.angle_gamma   90.00
#
_symmetry.space_group_name_H-M   'P 1'
#
loop_
_entity.id
_entity.type
_entity.pdbx_description
1 polymer ?
#
loop_
_entity_poly.entity_id
_entity_poly.type
_entity_poly.pdbx_seq_one_letter_code
_entity_poly.pdbx_strand_id
1 'polypeptide(L)'
;MKDEGVTNSLMATNSESCFASRGSIFAIVDNIHWAIASAKHNKAYVLRFVPVLKQITKVLNGADVKFIRQAEFYSDLKETLHKIEDHVKESSTRGKWMNRLMAKKNQKSFNEFEKHVDDLITRIVFSFAQRVQQQNMARQKKKPLPEIPEEDELCECKMDVERACPLATNDDTPGEGVSLASQEDDIAGER
;
A
#
# COMPACT_ATOMS: atom_id res chain seq x y z
N MET A 1 -37.55 39.42 31.00
CA MET A 1 -36.89 39.25 29.69
C MET A 1 -35.41 39.50 29.86
N LYS A 2 -34.60 38.43 29.79
CA LYS A 2 -33.23 38.46 29.31
C LYS A 2 -32.82 37.03 28.97
N ASP A 3 -32.38 36.90 27.73
CA ASP A 3 -32.19 35.72 26.91
C ASP A 3 -31.23 34.66 27.45
N GLU A 4 -31.50 33.45 26.96
CA GLU A 4 -30.70 32.25 27.02
C GLU A 4 -29.31 32.43 26.38
N GLY A 5 -28.36 31.63 26.85
CA GLY A 5 -27.03 31.55 26.27
C GLY A 5 -26.36 30.22 26.62
N VAL A 6 -27.03 29.11 26.30
CA VAL A 6 -26.42 27.77 26.31
C VAL A 6 -25.35 27.77 25.21
N THR A 7 -24.09 27.92 25.60
CA THR A 7 -22.97 27.71 24.67
C THR A 7 -22.81 26.21 24.45
N ASN A 8 -23.48 25.71 23.40
CA ASN A 8 -23.12 24.46 22.76
C ASN A 8 -21.65 24.54 22.35
N SER A 9 -20.78 23.87 23.12
CA SER A 9 -19.40 23.63 22.73
C SER A 9 -19.44 22.69 21.53
N LEU A 10 -19.48 23.31 20.34
CA LEU A 10 -19.39 22.64 19.05
C LEU A 10 -18.16 21.71 19.10
N MET A 11 -18.42 20.45 18.77
CA MET A 11 -17.42 19.44 18.46
C MET A 11 -16.36 20.03 17.54
N ALA A 12 -15.20 20.41 18.10
CA ALA A 12 -14.01 20.65 17.33
C ALA A 12 -13.59 19.31 16.73
N THR A 13 -14.05 19.04 15.51
CA THR A 13 -13.46 18.03 14.65
C THR A 13 -12.04 18.48 14.33
N ASN A 14 -11.12 18.20 15.26
CA ASN A 14 -9.69 18.29 15.04
C ASN A 14 -9.32 17.23 14.00
N SER A 15 -9.52 17.57 12.72
CA SER A 15 -8.77 16.99 11.62
C SER A 15 -7.32 17.48 11.68
N GLU A 16 -6.68 17.41 12.84
CA GLU A 16 -5.23 17.36 12.90
C GLU A 16 -4.86 16.07 12.16
N SER A 17 -4.24 16.23 10.99
CA SER A 17 -3.62 15.13 10.27
C SER A 17 -2.79 14.33 11.27
N CYS A 18 -3.27 13.15 11.68
CA CYS A 18 -2.62 12.33 12.70
C CYS A 18 -1.26 11.79 12.25
N PHE A 19 -0.90 12.06 10.99
CA PHE A 19 0.40 11.87 10.38
C PHE A 19 1.44 12.92 10.86
N ALA A 20 1.03 14.16 11.13
CA ALA A 20 1.92 15.27 11.50
C ALA A 20 2.12 15.46 13.02
N SER A 21 1.71 14.48 13.83
CA SER A 21 1.90 14.51 15.27
C SER A 21 3.38 14.44 15.64
N ARG A 22 3.80 15.22 16.65
CA ARG A 22 5.19 15.25 17.13
C ARG A 22 5.65 13.85 17.53
N GLY A 23 6.73 13.36 16.91
CA GLY A 23 7.27 12.02 17.15
C GLY A 23 6.62 10.88 16.35
N SER A 24 5.76 11.21 15.37
CA SER A 24 5.34 10.25 14.34
C SER A 24 6.51 9.87 13.42
N ILE A 25 6.38 8.75 12.71
CA ILE A 25 7.35 8.34 11.67
C ILE A 25 7.57 9.46 10.65
N PHE A 26 6.49 10.08 10.17
CA PHE A 26 6.57 11.14 9.16
C PHE A 26 7.28 12.39 9.69
N ALA A 27 7.02 12.78 10.94
CA ALA A 27 7.73 13.89 11.56
C ALA A 27 9.24 13.61 11.70
N ILE A 28 9.63 12.37 12.01
CA ILE A 28 11.06 12.00 12.06
C ILE A 28 11.66 12.05 10.66
N VAL A 29 10.98 11.52 9.65
CA VAL A 29 11.43 11.59 8.24
C VAL A 29 11.62 13.05 7.81
N ASP A 30 10.70 13.95 8.14
CA ASP A 30 10.83 15.37 7.83
C ASP A 30 12.04 15.98 8.54
N ASN A 31 12.25 15.69 9.83
CA ASN A 31 13.43 16.16 10.57
C ASN A 31 14.74 15.72 9.92
N ILE A 32 14.79 14.49 9.38
CA ILE A 32 15.97 14.02 8.65
C ILE A 32 16.15 14.81 7.37
N HIS A 33 15.09 15.05 6.58
CA HIS A 33 15.17 15.88 5.38
C HIS A 33 15.67 17.30 5.70
N TRP A 34 15.18 17.91 6.79
CA TRP A 34 15.67 19.20 7.28
C TRP A 34 17.14 19.16 7.68
N ALA A 35 17.59 18.10 8.34
CA ALA A 35 18.99 17.91 8.71
C ALA A 35 19.90 17.74 7.47
N ILE A 36 19.45 17.02 6.44
CA ILE A 36 20.16 16.88 5.17
C ILE A 36 20.24 18.25 4.46
N ALA A 37 19.13 18.97 4.36
CA ALA A 37 19.08 20.27 3.68
C ALA A 37 19.96 21.33 4.37
N SER A 38 20.03 21.30 5.70
CA SER A 38 20.85 22.22 6.51
C SER A 38 22.31 21.81 6.65
N ALA A 39 22.71 20.65 6.13
CA ALA A 39 24.07 20.14 6.24
C ALA A 39 25.10 21.07 5.59
N LYS A 40 26.10 21.53 6.36
CA LYS A 40 27.19 22.38 5.86
C LYS A 40 28.37 21.57 5.31
N HIS A 41 28.56 20.35 5.81
CA HIS A 41 29.68 19.47 5.47
C HIS A 41 29.18 18.10 5.00
N ASN A 42 30.04 17.37 4.27
CA ASN A 42 29.79 16.01 3.81
C ASN A 42 28.44 15.83 3.06
N LYS A 43 28.00 16.86 2.33
CA LYS A 43 26.70 16.91 1.64
C LYS A 43 26.47 15.70 0.73
N ALA A 44 27.47 15.33 -0.07
CA ALA A 44 27.37 14.21 -1.01
C ALA A 44 27.03 12.89 -0.30
N TYR A 45 27.58 12.67 0.90
CA TYR A 45 27.30 11.48 1.69
C TYR A 45 25.90 11.52 2.32
N VAL A 46 25.52 12.63 2.97
CA VAL A 46 24.20 12.72 3.62
C VAL A 46 23.05 12.72 2.61
N LEU A 47 23.27 13.22 1.38
CA LEU A 47 22.30 13.15 0.29
C LEU A 47 21.95 11.72 -0.12
N ARG A 48 22.80 10.72 0.17
CA ARG A 48 22.50 9.31 -0.10
C ARG A 48 21.32 8.78 0.71
N PHE A 49 20.96 9.42 1.84
CA PHE A 49 19.81 9.03 2.63
C PHE A 49 18.48 9.49 2.02
N VAL A 50 18.47 10.48 1.13
CA VAL A 50 17.23 10.97 0.47
C VAL A 50 16.46 9.86 -0.26
N PRO A 51 17.06 9.06 -1.16
CA PRO A 51 16.33 7.97 -1.81
C PRO A 51 15.81 6.92 -0.81
N VAL A 52 16.56 6.63 0.25
CA VAL A 52 16.15 5.68 1.31
C VAL A 52 14.89 6.18 2.03
N LEU A 53 14.87 7.45 2.44
CA LEU A 53 13.71 8.07 3.08
C LEU A 53 12.50 8.10 2.15
N LYS A 54 12.70 8.40 0.85
CA LYS A 54 11.63 8.39 -0.15
C LYS A 54 10.98 7.02 -0.29
N GLN A 55 11.76 5.94 -0.25
CA GLN A 55 11.22 4.58 -0.31
C GLN A 55 10.34 4.27 0.91
N ILE A 56 10.82 4.60 2.11
CA ILE A 56 10.05 4.45 3.36
C ILE A 56 8.72 5.21 3.26
N THR A 57 8.76 6.49 2.88
CA THR A 57 7.54 7.29 2.73
C THR A 57 6.60 6.69 1.69
N LYS A 58 7.13 6.20 0.57
CA LYS A 58 6.33 5.58 -0.50
C LYS A 58 5.58 4.35 -0.01
N VAL A 59 6.23 3.44 0.71
CA VAL A 59 5.58 2.20 1.17
C VAL A 59 4.59 2.43 2.31
N LEU A 60 4.74 3.52 3.07
CA LEU A 60 3.78 3.92 4.09
C LEU A 60 2.66 4.84 3.56
N ASN A 61 2.76 5.28 2.31
CA ASN A 61 1.80 6.22 1.76
C ASN A 61 0.42 5.55 1.57
N GLY A 62 -0.65 6.27 1.87
CA GLY A 62 -2.02 5.76 1.79
C GLY A 62 -2.40 4.75 2.87
N ALA A 63 -1.50 4.44 3.81
CA ALA A 63 -1.78 3.53 4.90
C ALA A 63 -2.47 4.22 6.08
N ASP A 64 -3.38 3.49 6.73
CA ASP A 64 -4.04 3.95 7.95
C ASP A 64 -3.01 4.09 9.08
N VAL A 65 -2.94 5.28 9.68
CA VAL A 65 -2.03 5.59 10.79
C VAL A 65 -2.22 4.65 11.98
N LYS A 66 -3.46 4.23 12.25
CA LYS A 66 -3.72 3.28 13.35
C LYS A 66 -3.06 1.93 13.06
N PHE A 67 -3.18 1.45 11.82
CA PHE A 67 -2.50 0.23 11.38
C PHE A 67 -0.98 0.36 11.51
N ILE A 68 -0.40 1.45 10.99
CA ILE A 68 1.06 1.68 11.05
C ILE A 68 1.55 1.64 12.49
N ARG A 69 0.87 2.33 13.43
CA ARG A 69 1.28 2.39 14.84
C ARG A 69 1.17 1.05 15.58
N GLN A 70 0.28 0.18 15.14
CA GLN A 70 0.05 -1.14 15.74
C GLN A 70 0.85 -2.25 15.07
N ALA A 71 1.46 -1.98 13.92
CA ALA A 71 2.20 -2.98 13.19
C ALA A 71 3.51 -3.33 13.90
N GLU A 72 3.91 -4.60 13.81
CA GLU A 72 5.12 -5.12 14.45
C GLU A 72 6.40 -4.42 13.97
N PHE A 73 6.42 -3.90 12.74
CA PHE A 73 7.57 -3.17 12.20
C PHE A 73 7.74 -1.76 12.80
N TYR A 74 6.76 -1.23 13.53
CA TYR A 74 6.73 0.18 13.92
C TYR A 74 7.90 0.59 14.81
N SER A 75 8.19 -0.20 15.85
CA SER A 75 9.29 0.05 16.77
C SER A 75 10.62 0.12 16.04
N ASP A 76 10.88 -0.89 15.22
CA ASP A 76 12.15 -1.09 14.52
C ASP A 76 12.35 0.00 13.47
N LEU A 77 11.28 0.37 12.76
CA LEU A 77 11.30 1.48 11.81
C LEU A 77 11.59 2.81 12.52
N LYS A 78 10.92 3.07 13.66
CA LYS A 78 11.14 4.30 14.43
C LYS A 78 12.57 4.40 14.95
N GLU A 79 13.09 3.31 15.52
CA GLU A 79 14.46 3.24 16.01
C GLU A 79 15.46 3.47 14.86
N THR A 80 15.25 2.83 13.73
CA THR A 80 16.11 2.97 12.54
C THR A 80 16.14 4.40 12.04
N LEU A 81 14.99 5.07 11.98
CA LEU A 81 14.91 6.47 11.56
C LEU A 81 15.64 7.40 12.54
N HIS A 82 15.56 7.16 13.85
CA HIS A 82 16.36 7.93 14.82
C HIS A 82 17.87 7.70 14.63
N LYS A 83 18.30 6.46 14.40
CA LYS A 83 19.72 6.18 14.10
C LYS A 83 20.20 6.89 12.83
N ILE A 84 19.35 6.93 11.79
CA ILE A 84 19.64 7.69 10.56
C ILE A 84 19.73 9.19 10.86
N GLU A 85 18.78 9.73 11.62
CA GLU A 85 18.75 11.15 12.02
C GLU A 85 20.03 11.56 12.73
N ASP A 86 20.44 10.80 13.75
CA ASP A 86 21.66 11.04 14.50
C ASP A 86 22.88 10.95 13.58
N HIS A 87 22.94 9.93 12.74
CA HIS A 87 24.07 9.73 11.83
C HIS A 87 24.20 10.85 10.78
N VAL A 88 23.08 11.36 10.26
CA VAL A 88 23.05 12.52 9.36
C VAL A 88 23.53 13.78 10.08
N LYS A 89 23.03 14.05 11.29
CA LYS A 89 23.45 15.22 12.10
C LYS A 89 24.94 15.19 12.42
N GLU A 90 25.45 14.03 12.80
CA GLU A 90 26.87 13.83 13.11
C GLU A 90 27.75 13.96 11.86
N SER A 91 27.32 13.39 10.74
CA SER A 91 28.02 13.47 9.46
C SER A 91 28.03 14.89 8.89
N SER A 92 27.06 15.71 9.27
CA SER A 92 26.97 17.13 8.87
C SER A 92 27.88 18.05 9.71
N THR A 93 28.44 17.55 10.81
CA THR A 93 29.31 18.30 11.72
C THR A 93 30.78 18.02 11.42
N ARG A 94 31.56 19.04 11.04
CA ARG A 94 32.96 18.91 10.58
C ARG A 94 33.86 18.07 11.50
N GLY A 95 33.85 18.35 12.81
CA GLY A 95 34.72 17.67 13.77
C GLY A 95 34.36 16.19 13.97
N LYS A 96 33.06 15.89 14.10
CA LYS A 96 32.57 14.51 14.27
C LYS A 96 32.78 13.68 13.00
N TRP A 97 32.58 14.29 11.83
CA TRP A 97 32.83 13.66 10.54
C TRP A 97 34.30 13.29 10.34
N MET A 98 35.23 14.22 10.64
CA MET A 98 36.67 13.98 10.50
C MET A 98 37.11 12.76 11.33
N ASN A 99 36.65 12.67 12.59
CA ASN A 99 36.96 11.54 13.46
C ASN A 99 36.48 10.19 12.90
N ARG A 100 35.31 10.13 12.26
CA ARG A 100 34.81 8.89 11.61
C ARG A 100 35.54 8.55 10.33
N LEU A 101 35.96 9.55 9.58
CA LEU A 101 36.74 9.35 8.36
C LEU A 101 38.09 8.71 8.69
N MET A 102 38.75 9.19 9.74
CA MET A 102 39.98 8.57 10.27
C MET A 102 39.74 7.13 10.74
N ALA A 103 38.53 6.80 11.20
CA ALA A 103 38.13 5.45 11.58
C ALA A 103 37.59 4.58 10.40
N LYS A 104 37.60 5.08 9.14
CA LYS A 104 37.07 4.39 7.94
C LYS A 104 35.63 3.83 8.06
N LYS A 105 34.79 4.42 8.92
CA LYS A 105 33.49 3.82 9.30
C LYS A 105 32.31 4.14 8.36
N ASN A 106 32.44 5.17 7.51
CA ASN A 106 31.29 5.81 6.86
C ASN A 106 30.62 5.01 5.73
N GLN A 107 31.40 4.37 4.84
CA GLN A 107 30.80 3.61 3.73
C GLN A 107 30.12 2.36 4.25
N LYS A 108 30.77 1.66 5.20
CA LYS A 108 30.24 0.46 5.83
C LYS A 108 28.93 0.76 6.57
N SER A 109 28.89 1.86 7.33
CA SER A 109 27.67 2.24 8.07
C SER A 109 26.49 2.58 7.15
N PHE A 110 26.73 3.22 5.99
CA PHE A 110 25.63 3.51 5.06
C PHE A 110 25.03 2.22 4.49
N ASN A 111 25.87 1.29 4.02
CA ASN A 111 25.40 0.03 3.45
C ASN A 111 24.64 -0.81 4.49
N GLU A 112 25.05 -0.75 5.76
CA GLU A 112 24.33 -1.38 6.88
C GLU A 112 22.93 -0.76 7.07
N PHE A 113 22.81 0.57 7.02
CA PHE A 113 21.52 1.25 7.07
C PHE A 113 20.63 0.90 5.88
N GLU A 114 21.19 0.94 4.67
CA GLU A 114 20.47 0.63 3.43
C GLU A 114 19.87 -0.78 3.49
N LYS A 115 20.70 -1.79 3.81
CA LYS A 115 20.24 -3.17 3.97
C LYS A 115 19.15 -3.31 5.02
N HIS A 116 19.32 -2.66 6.18
CA HIS A 116 18.32 -2.76 7.25
C HIS A 116 16.99 -2.09 6.86
N VAL A 117 17.04 -0.99 6.11
CA VAL A 117 15.84 -0.35 5.57
C VAL A 117 15.17 -1.22 4.51
N ASP A 118 15.92 -1.91 3.64
CA ASP A 118 15.35 -2.83 2.66
C ASP A 118 14.61 -4.01 3.34
N ASP A 119 15.17 -4.56 4.41
CA ASP A 119 14.52 -5.58 5.23
C ASP A 119 13.22 -5.05 5.87
N LEU A 120 13.25 -3.81 6.39
CA LEU A 120 12.07 -3.14 6.94
C LEU A 120 11.00 -2.90 5.87
N ILE A 121 11.39 -2.44 4.68
CA ILE A 121 10.49 -2.25 3.54
C ILE A 121 9.77 -3.55 3.20
N THR A 122 10.50 -4.66 3.14
CA THR A 122 9.94 -5.99 2.88
C THR A 122 8.89 -6.35 3.94
N ARG A 123 9.20 -6.16 5.22
CA ARG A 123 8.26 -6.40 6.34
C ARG A 123 7.01 -5.51 6.25
N ILE A 124 7.18 -4.24 5.88
CA ILE A 124 6.09 -3.28 5.71
C ILE A 124 5.15 -3.75 4.59
N VAL A 125 5.70 -4.05 3.41
CA VAL A 125 4.93 -4.51 2.24
C VAL A 125 4.20 -5.83 2.55
N PHE A 126 4.87 -6.77 3.22
CA PHE A 126 4.26 -8.03 3.63
C PHE A 126 3.09 -7.81 4.61
N SER A 127 3.27 -6.92 5.59
CA SER A 127 2.21 -6.57 6.54
C SER A 127 0.99 -5.98 5.84
N PHE A 128 1.19 -5.16 4.80
CA PHE A 128 0.10 -4.66 3.97
C PHE A 128 -0.60 -5.77 3.19
N ALA A 129 0.15 -6.65 2.53
CA ALA A 129 -0.41 -7.77 1.80
C ALA A 129 -1.29 -8.67 2.71
N GLN A 130 -0.79 -8.97 3.91
CA GLN A 130 -1.53 -9.74 4.92
C GLN A 130 -2.82 -9.03 5.33
N ARG A 131 -2.78 -7.71 5.56
CA ARG A 131 -3.98 -6.93 5.89
C ARG A 131 -5.02 -6.96 4.76
N VAL A 132 -4.58 -6.77 3.50
CA VAL A 132 -5.49 -6.81 2.34
C VAL A 132 -6.10 -8.20 2.20
N GLN A 133 -5.32 -9.26 2.37
CA GLN A 133 -5.81 -10.64 2.34
C GLN A 133 -6.88 -10.90 3.41
N GLN A 134 -6.64 -10.47 4.66
CA GLN A 134 -7.60 -10.59 5.75
C GLN A 134 -8.90 -9.83 5.46
N GLN A 135 -8.81 -8.61 4.92
CA GLN A 135 -9.99 -7.83 4.54
C GLN A 135 -10.77 -8.49 3.41
N ASN A 136 -10.09 -9.05 2.41
CA ASN A 136 -10.73 -9.75 1.30
C ASN A 136 -11.44 -11.03 1.77
N MET A 137 -10.83 -11.80 2.66
CA MET A 137 -11.46 -12.97 3.27
C MET A 137 -12.69 -12.59 4.10
N ALA A 138 -12.63 -11.49 4.85
CA ALA A 138 -13.78 -11.00 5.61
C ALA A 138 -14.94 -10.55 4.70
N ARG A 139 -14.65 -10.01 3.51
CA ARG A 139 -15.66 -9.65 2.50
C ARG A 139 -16.27 -10.90 1.85
N GLN A 140 -15.47 -11.91 1.54
CA GLN A 140 -15.95 -13.20 1.00
C GLN A 140 -16.91 -13.89 1.97
N LYS A 141 -16.62 -13.88 3.28
CA LYS A 141 -17.49 -14.45 4.33
C LYS A 141 -18.80 -13.69 4.54
N LYS A 142 -18.91 -12.46 4.02
CA LYS A 142 -20.10 -11.60 4.14
C LYS A 142 -20.94 -11.54 2.86
N LYS A 143 -20.59 -12.31 1.82
CA LYS A 143 -21.51 -12.49 0.68
C LYS A 143 -22.75 -13.24 1.19
N PRO A 144 -23.96 -12.70 1.00
CA PRO A 144 -25.18 -13.47 1.24
C PRO A 144 -25.17 -14.71 0.35
N LEU A 145 -25.65 -15.86 0.86
CA LEU A 145 -25.98 -16.98 -0.03
C LEU A 145 -26.95 -16.47 -1.10
N PRO A 146 -26.81 -16.88 -2.38
CA PRO A 146 -27.89 -16.69 -3.34
C PRO A 146 -29.16 -17.30 -2.75
N GLU A 147 -30.23 -16.51 -2.66
CA GLU A 147 -31.56 -17.04 -2.37
C GLU A 147 -31.87 -18.11 -3.42
N ILE A 148 -31.93 -19.36 -2.97
CA ILE A 148 -32.51 -20.44 -3.75
C ILE A 148 -34.00 -20.10 -3.83
N PRO A 149 -34.60 -19.94 -5.03
CA PRO A 149 -36.04 -19.76 -5.14
C PRO A 149 -36.71 -20.97 -4.50
N GLU A 150 -37.42 -20.76 -3.39
CA GLU A 150 -38.28 -21.76 -2.81
C GLU A 150 -39.48 -21.93 -3.76
N GLU A 151 -39.51 -23.06 -4.47
CA GLU A 151 -40.71 -23.54 -5.14
C GLU A 151 -41.63 -24.15 -4.07
N ASP A 152 -42.88 -23.69 -4.00
CA ASP A 152 -44.10 -24.36 -3.49
C ASP A 152 -45.23 -23.30 -3.50
N GLU A 153 -46.47 -23.45 -3.95
CA GLU A 153 -47.32 -24.58 -4.33
C GLU A 153 -48.50 -24.05 -5.19
N LEU A 154 -48.97 -24.88 -6.13
CA LEU A 154 -50.36 -25.11 -6.55
C LEU A 154 -51.24 -23.97 -7.10
N CYS A 155 -51.57 -24.06 -8.39
CA CYS A 155 -52.92 -23.75 -8.86
C CYS A 155 -53.38 -24.81 -9.89
N GLU A 156 -54.22 -25.73 -9.43
CA GLU A 156 -54.99 -26.63 -10.29
C GLU A 156 -56.16 -25.87 -10.93
N CYS A 157 -56.30 -25.92 -12.26
CA CYS A 157 -57.60 -25.84 -12.96
C CYS A 157 -57.52 -26.45 -14.38
N LYS A 158 -57.77 -27.77 -14.45
CA LYS A 158 -58.57 -28.55 -15.43
C LYS A 158 -58.85 -27.98 -16.84
N MET A 159 -58.47 -28.68 -17.92
CA MET A 159 -59.23 -29.75 -18.62
C MET A 159 -58.69 -30.02 -20.05
N ASP A 160 -58.69 -31.30 -20.43
CA ASP A 160 -58.23 -31.91 -21.68
C ASP A 160 -58.86 -31.38 -22.98
N VAL A 161 -58.14 -31.46 -24.11
CA VAL A 161 -58.56 -32.19 -25.34
C VAL A 161 -57.33 -32.45 -26.23
N GLU A 162 -57.13 -33.74 -26.53
CA GLU A 162 -56.18 -34.28 -27.51
C GLU A 162 -56.33 -33.67 -28.91
N ARG A 163 -55.21 -33.37 -29.59
CA ARG A 163 -55.09 -33.65 -31.04
C ARG A 163 -53.65 -33.71 -31.56
N ALA A 164 -53.23 -34.96 -31.80
CA ALA A 164 -52.37 -35.46 -32.88
C ALA A 164 -51.30 -34.55 -33.51
N CYS A 165 -50.03 -35.01 -33.41
CA CYS A 165 -49.02 -34.75 -34.43
C CYS A 165 -49.44 -35.35 -35.79
N PRO A 166 -48.93 -34.80 -36.91
CA PRO A 166 -48.00 -35.63 -37.65
C PRO A 166 -46.74 -34.92 -38.17
N LEU A 167 -45.71 -35.77 -38.17
CA LEU A 167 -44.38 -35.81 -38.80
C LEU A 167 -44.24 -35.21 -40.21
N ALA A 168 -43.01 -34.72 -40.51
CA ALA A 168 -42.25 -34.73 -41.80
C ALA A 168 -41.56 -33.35 -42.04
N THR A 169 -40.30 -33.19 -42.46
CA THR A 169 -39.24 -34.08 -42.98
C THR A 169 -37.96 -33.24 -43.21
N ASN A 170 -36.80 -33.88 -43.01
CA ASN A 170 -35.52 -33.79 -43.76
C ASN A 170 -34.66 -32.50 -43.70
N ASP A 171 -33.42 -32.65 -43.21
CA ASP A 171 -32.12 -32.55 -43.95
C ASP A 171 -31.58 -31.11 -44.02
N ASP A 172 -30.30 -30.78 -43.86
CA ASP A 172 -29.06 -31.55 -43.92
C ASP A 172 -27.96 -30.74 -43.18
N THR A 173 -26.87 -31.40 -42.79
CA THR A 173 -25.77 -30.82 -41.97
C THR A 173 -24.62 -30.28 -42.88
N PRO A 174 -23.34 -30.21 -42.45
CA PRO A 174 -22.56 -29.18 -41.74
C PRO A 174 -21.53 -28.43 -42.64
N GLY A 175 -20.82 -27.43 -42.08
CA GLY A 175 -19.61 -26.85 -42.71
C GLY A 175 -18.54 -26.48 -41.67
N GLU A 176 -17.54 -27.35 -41.53
CA GLU A 176 -16.28 -27.18 -40.79
C GLU A 176 -15.40 -26.05 -41.37
N GLY A 177 -14.45 -25.54 -40.57
CA GLY A 177 -13.31 -24.78 -41.11
C GLY A 177 -12.49 -23.98 -40.10
N VAL A 178 -11.61 -24.66 -39.37
CA VAL A 178 -10.54 -24.11 -38.52
C VAL A 178 -9.46 -23.44 -39.39
N SER A 179 -8.86 -22.31 -38.99
CA SER A 179 -7.39 -22.13 -39.03
C SER A 179 -6.86 -20.86 -38.36
N LEU A 180 -5.71 -21.05 -37.70
CA LEU A 180 -4.84 -20.10 -37.00
C LEU A 180 -3.98 -19.28 -37.97
N ALA A 181 -3.61 -18.05 -37.61
CA ALA A 181 -2.28 -17.49 -37.93
C ALA A 181 -1.95 -16.28 -37.05
N SER A 182 -0.81 -16.38 -36.36
CA SER A 182 -0.08 -15.32 -35.67
C SER A 182 0.51 -14.32 -36.66
N GLN A 183 0.70 -13.06 -36.24
CA GLN A 183 1.65 -12.16 -36.90
C GLN A 183 2.44 -11.38 -35.83
N GLU A 184 3.71 -11.79 -35.71
CA GLU A 184 4.82 -11.03 -35.16
C GLU A 184 5.43 -10.21 -36.31
N ASP A 185 5.74 -8.93 -36.09
CA ASP A 185 6.56 -8.15 -37.01
C ASP A 185 7.71 -7.51 -36.23
N ASP A 186 8.90 -7.97 -36.60
CA ASP A 186 10.24 -7.59 -36.16
C ASP A 186 10.80 -6.63 -37.22
N ILE A 187 11.28 -5.44 -36.84
CA ILE A 187 12.03 -4.57 -37.75
C ILE A 187 13.30 -4.11 -37.04
N ALA A 188 14.39 -4.77 -37.40
CA ALA A 188 15.76 -4.32 -37.20
C ALA A 188 16.17 -3.30 -38.28
N GLY A 189 17.07 -2.38 -37.94
CA GLY A 189 17.69 -1.47 -38.90
C GLY A 189 18.77 -0.59 -38.29
N GLU A 190 20.01 -1.09 -38.27
CA GLU A 190 21.24 -0.32 -38.06
C GLU A 190 21.43 0.75 -39.14
N ARG A 191 21.80 1.96 -38.71
CA ARG A 191 23.00 2.69 -39.18
C ARG A 191 23.31 3.87 -38.26
#